data_AF-A0A9R0WHS1-F1
#
_entry.id   AF-A0A9R0WHS1-F1
#
_cell.length_a   1.000
_cell.length_b   1.000
_cell.length_c   1.000
_cell.angle_alpha   90.00
_cell.angle_beta   90.00
_cell.angle_gamma   90.00
#
_symmetry.space_group_name_H-M   'P 1'
#
loop_
_entity.id
_entity.type
_entity.pdbx_description
1 polymer ?
#
loop_
_entity_poly.entity_id
_entity_poly.type
_entity_poly.pdbx_seq_one_letter_code
_entity_poly.pdbx_strand_id
1 'polypeptide(L)'
;MSSAAGTPSDCGGDRPWQSYHTAYTNAKAEMEGVDKEKVQKMIYEMSKGSKYFENEQKKEAITKLKIKHLGAQCAKLTDNDISHVQKHLQVLQPGSSLSPTHTTWEHELWRQHKEQAREAQGSCY
;
A
#
# COMPACT_ATOMS: atom_id res chain seq x y z
N MET A 1 -40.02 3.76 26.50
CA MET A 1 -38.86 4.66 26.72
C MET A 1 -37.78 4.22 25.75
N SER A 2 -37.67 4.88 24.60
CA SER A 2 -36.68 4.53 23.58
C SER A 2 -35.67 5.66 23.50
N SER A 3 -34.51 5.46 24.12
CA SER A 3 -33.40 6.40 24.08
C SER A 3 -32.77 6.36 22.69
N ALA A 4 -33.00 7.42 21.91
CA ALA A 4 -32.24 7.69 20.69
C ALA A 4 -30.80 8.04 21.10
N ALA A 5 -29.86 7.14 20.80
CA ALA A 5 -28.45 7.42 20.90
C ALA A 5 -28.12 8.56 19.94
N GLY A 6 -27.77 9.72 20.49
CA GLY A 6 -27.30 10.86 19.73
C GLY A 6 -26.08 10.48 18.92
N THR A 7 -26.18 10.58 17.60
CA THR A 7 -25.03 10.70 16.72
C THR A 7 -24.20 11.90 17.20
N PRO A 8 -22.92 11.74 17.55
CA PRO A 8 -22.10 12.90 17.86
C PRO A 8 -22.03 13.74 16.59
N SER A 9 -22.62 14.93 16.70
CA SER A 9 -22.53 16.01 15.72
C SER A 9 -21.08 16.15 15.27
N ASP A 10 -20.81 15.81 14.01
CA ASP A 10 -19.57 16.16 13.33
C ASP A 10 -19.57 17.68 13.17
N CYS A 11 -19.16 18.35 14.25
CA CYS A 11 -18.95 19.77 14.28
C CYS A 11 -17.73 20.01 13.41
N GLY A 12 -17.97 20.37 12.14
CA GLY A 12 -16.96 20.72 11.14
C GLY A 12 -16.15 21.94 11.53
N GLY A 13 -15.36 21.82 12.60
CA GLY A 13 -14.29 22.73 12.92
C GLY A 13 -13.11 22.37 12.03
N ASP A 14 -12.61 23.34 11.28
CA ASP A 14 -11.45 23.19 10.41
C ASP A 14 -10.32 22.48 11.17
N ARG A 15 -10.01 21.23 10.77
CA ARG A 15 -8.86 20.46 11.26
C ARG A 15 -7.73 20.58 10.24
N PRO A 16 -7.04 21.73 10.12
CA PRO A 16 -6.05 21.95 9.07
C PRO A 16 -4.89 20.95 9.12
N TRP A 17 -4.60 20.39 10.31
CA TRP A 17 -3.58 19.36 10.50
C TRP A 17 -3.93 18.04 9.81
N GLN A 18 -5.22 17.75 9.55
CA GLN A 18 -5.60 16.56 8.79
C GLN A 18 -5.00 16.61 7.39
N SER A 19 -4.97 17.76 6.71
CA SER A 19 -4.37 17.84 5.36
C SER A 19 -2.86 17.59 5.33
N TYR A 20 -2.17 17.58 6.48
CA TYR A 20 -0.71 17.43 6.57
C TYR A 20 -0.32 15.97 6.86
N HIS A 21 -0.40 15.12 5.83
CA HIS A 21 -0.14 13.68 5.95
C HIS A 21 1.31 13.28 5.63
N THR A 22 2.13 14.17 5.07
CA THR A 22 3.50 13.80 4.62
C THR A 22 4.46 13.53 5.76
N ALA A 23 4.18 14.05 6.96
CA ALA A 23 5.09 13.97 8.09
C ALA A 23 4.88 12.75 9.01
N TYR A 24 3.72 12.08 8.95
CA TYR A 24 3.41 10.92 9.78
C TYR A 24 2.74 9.82 8.94
N THR A 25 3.37 8.64 8.85
CA THR A 25 2.94 7.55 7.99
C THR A 25 2.62 6.28 8.79
N ASN A 26 1.49 5.66 8.48
CA ASN A 26 0.97 4.48 9.17
C ASN A 26 1.44 3.15 8.55
N ALA A 27 2.19 3.19 7.45
CA ALA A 27 2.59 2.01 6.69
C ALA A 27 3.79 1.25 7.30
N LYS A 28 4.20 1.61 8.52
CA LYS A 28 5.27 0.93 9.26
C LYS A 28 4.68 -0.09 10.22
N ALA A 29 5.42 -1.17 10.46
CA ALA A 29 5.05 -2.18 11.46
C ALA A 29 4.89 -1.54 12.85
N GLU A 30 3.96 -2.06 13.64
CA GLU A 30 3.74 -1.66 15.05
C GLU A 30 3.23 -0.22 15.27
N MET A 31 2.47 0.33 14.32
CA MET A 31 1.80 1.64 14.46
C MET A 31 0.35 1.56 14.97
N GLU A 32 -0.10 0.38 15.40
CA GLU A 32 -1.51 0.08 15.74
C GLU A 32 -2.00 0.77 17.03
N GLY A 33 -1.10 1.02 18.00
CA GLY A 33 -1.44 1.62 19.30
C GLY A 33 -1.17 3.13 19.43
N VAL A 34 -0.80 3.82 18.35
CA VAL A 34 -0.41 5.24 18.43
C VAL A 34 -1.62 6.16 18.23
N ASP A 35 -1.75 7.18 19.09
CA ASP A 35 -2.72 8.27 18.91
C ASP A 35 -2.29 9.18 17.76
N LYS A 36 -2.77 8.83 16.56
CA LYS A 36 -2.39 9.44 15.29
C LYS A 36 -2.79 10.91 15.22
N GLU A 37 -3.96 11.27 15.75
CA GLU A 37 -4.45 12.65 15.70
C GLU A 37 -3.58 13.56 16.57
N LYS A 38 -3.24 13.13 17.78
CA LYS A 38 -2.40 13.91 18.69
C LYS A 38 -0.99 14.10 18.12
N VAL A 39 -0.40 13.04 17.59
CA VAL A 39 0.93 13.09 16.96
C VAL A 39 0.91 14.01 15.74
N GLN A 40 -0.08 13.86 14.87
CA GLN A 40 -0.21 14.68 13.66
C GLN A 40 -0.43 16.16 14.01
N LYS A 41 -1.25 16.45 15.01
CA LYS A 41 -1.46 17.82 15.50
C LYS A 41 -0.17 18.42 16.06
N MET A 42 0.56 17.68 16.89
CA MET A 42 1.84 18.14 17.44
C MET A 42 2.85 18.42 16.33
N ILE A 43 3.00 17.52 15.36
CA ILE A 43 3.92 17.71 14.23
C ILE A 43 3.52 18.94 13.42
N TYR A 44 2.23 19.12 13.13
CA TYR A 44 1.73 20.29 12.42
C TYR A 44 2.05 21.58 13.17
N GLU A 45 1.76 21.65 14.47
CA GLU A 45 2.01 22.83 15.31
C GLU A 45 3.50 23.16 15.44
N MET A 46 4.37 22.15 15.50
CA MET A 46 5.82 22.33 15.56
C MET A 46 6.44 22.67 14.20
N SER A 47 5.79 22.27 13.10
CA SER A 47 6.31 22.48 11.74
C SER A 47 5.83 23.79 11.12
N LYS A 48 4.65 24.29 11.51
CA LYS A 48 4.05 25.48 10.91
C LYS A 48 4.99 26.69 11.00
N GLY A 49 5.02 27.50 9.94
CA GLY A 49 5.89 28.68 9.86
C GLY A 49 7.36 28.37 9.50
N SER A 50 7.75 27.09 9.38
CA SER A 50 9.05 26.72 8.83
C SER A 50 9.05 26.82 7.30
N LYS A 51 10.21 27.16 6.71
CA LYS A 51 10.43 27.09 5.25
C LYS A 51 10.12 25.70 4.69
N TYR A 52 10.38 24.65 5.48
CA TYR A 52 10.05 23.27 5.09
C TYR A 52 8.54 23.06 4.93
N PHE A 53 7.74 23.61 5.86
CA PHE A 53 6.30 23.47 5.85
C PHE A 53 5.64 24.15 4.63
N GLU A 54 6.13 25.33 4.24
CA GLU A 54 5.68 25.98 2.99
C GLU A 54 6.02 25.14 1.75
N ASN A 55 7.20 24.54 1.72
CA ASN A 55 7.63 23.68 0.61
C ASN A 55 6.77 22.41 0.53
N GLU A 56 6.46 21.78 1.66
CA GLU A 56 5.57 20.62 1.71
C GLU A 56 4.15 20.97 1.23
N GLN A 57 3.62 22.14 1.60
CA GLN A 57 2.33 22.61 1.08
C GLN A 57 2.36 22.82 -0.45
N LYS A 58 3.46 23.36 -1.00
CA LYS A 58 3.62 23.50 -2.46
C LYS A 58 3.65 22.14 -3.16
N LYS A 59 4.39 21.17 -2.62
CA LYS A 59 4.41 19.80 -3.16
C LYS A 59 3.03 19.16 -3.12
N GLU A 60 2.31 19.32 -2.01
CA GLU A 60 0.95 18.80 -1.84
C GLU A 60 0.00 19.40 -2.89
N ALA A 61 0.07 20.71 -3.14
CA ALA A 61 -0.72 21.36 -4.18
C ALA A 61 -0.44 20.77 -5.58
N ILE A 62 0.84 20.54 -5.90
CA ILE A 62 1.24 19.92 -7.18
C ILE A 62 0.69 18.48 -7.27
N THR A 63 0.81 17.70 -6.21
CA THR A 63 0.28 16.32 -6.17
C THR A 63 -1.24 16.31 -6.36
N LYS A 64 -1.98 17.19 -5.68
CA LYS A 64 -3.43 17.33 -5.86
C LYS A 64 -3.80 17.69 -7.30
N LEU A 65 -3.04 18.57 -7.95
CA LEU A 65 -3.25 18.91 -9.36
C LEU A 65 -2.99 17.70 -10.27
N LYS A 66 -1.93 16.92 -10.02
CA LYS A 66 -1.65 15.68 -10.77
C LYS A 66 -2.76 14.66 -10.61
N ILE A 67 -3.26 14.44 -9.39
CA ILE A 67 -4.39 13.54 -9.13
C ILE A 67 -5.62 13.98 -9.91
N LYS A 68 -5.96 15.27 -9.88
CA LYS A 68 -7.09 15.81 -10.66
C LYS A 68 -6.90 15.60 -12.17
N HIS A 69 -5.69 15.87 -12.66
CA HIS A 69 -5.37 15.71 -14.07
C HIS A 69 -5.47 14.25 -14.52
N LEU A 70 -4.95 13.31 -13.73
CA LEU A 70 -5.06 11.88 -13.99
C LEU A 70 -6.51 11.40 -13.89
N GLY A 71 -7.27 11.84 -12.87
CA GLY A 71 -8.70 11.53 -12.75
C GLY A 71 -9.51 12.00 -13.95
N ALA A 72 -9.22 13.20 -14.47
CA ALA A 72 -9.85 13.71 -15.68
C ALA A 72 -9.47 12.92 -16.95
N GLN A 73 -8.26 12.35 -17.00
CA GLN A 73 -7.85 11.45 -18.08
C GLN A 73 -8.54 10.09 -17.95
N CYS A 74 -8.61 9.52 -16.74
CA CYS A 74 -9.33 8.27 -16.48
C CYS A 74 -10.80 8.37 -16.88
N ALA A 75 -11.46 9.51 -16.63
CA ALA A 75 -12.85 9.73 -17.04
C ALA A 75 -13.06 9.80 -18.56
N LYS A 76 -12.00 10.01 -19.36
CA LYS A 76 -12.04 10.03 -20.82
C LYS A 76 -11.73 8.67 -21.45
N LEU A 77 -11.21 7.71 -20.67
CA LEU A 77 -10.91 6.38 -21.17
C LEU A 77 -12.21 5.66 -21.52
N THR A 78 -12.22 5.02 -22.69
CA THR A 78 -13.38 4.25 -23.15
C THR A 78 -13.23 2.78 -22.76
N ASP A 79 -14.34 2.05 -22.69
CA ASP A 79 -14.34 0.61 -22.40
C ASP A 79 -13.49 -0.19 -23.41
N ASN A 80 -13.36 0.30 -24.64
CA ASN A 80 -12.49 -0.29 -25.66
C ASN A 80 -11.01 -0.16 -25.31
N ASP A 81 -10.58 1.00 -24.80
CA ASP A 81 -9.18 1.22 -24.37
C ASP A 81 -8.83 0.32 -23.18
N ILE A 82 -9.76 0.19 -22.23
CA ILE A 82 -9.62 -0.67 -21.06
C ILE A 82 -9.56 -2.15 -21.47
N SER A 83 -10.47 -2.59 -22.34
CA SER A 83 -10.52 -3.97 -22.84
C SER A 83 -9.26 -4.36 -23.61
N HIS A 84 -8.73 -3.46 -24.44
CA HIS A 84 -7.48 -3.68 -25.17
C HIS A 84 -6.32 -3.94 -24.21
N VAL A 85 -6.14 -3.09 -23.20
CA VAL A 85 -5.08 -3.26 -22.19
C VAL A 85 -5.29 -4.53 -21.36
N GLN A 86 -6.52 -4.84 -20.96
CA GLN A 86 -6.85 -6.07 -20.22
C GLN A 86 -6.47 -7.33 -21.01
N LYS A 87 -6.72 -7.36 -22.32
CA LYS A 87 -6.33 -8.46 -23.20
C LYS A 87 -4.81 -8.65 -23.22
N HIS A 88 -4.04 -7.56 -23.29
CA HIS A 88 -2.56 -7.62 -23.22
C HIS A 88 -2.04 -8.10 -21.86
N LEU A 89 -2.67 -7.68 -20.76
CA LEU A 89 -2.30 -8.15 -19.41
C LEU A 89 -2.55 -9.65 -19.20
N GLN A 90 -3.62 -10.20 -19.80
CA GLN A 90 -3.92 -11.63 -19.73
C GLN A 90 -2.85 -12.48 -20.43
N VAL A 91 -2.27 -11.97 -21.53
CA VAL A 91 -1.16 -12.63 -22.23
C VAL A 91 0.12 -12.63 -21.38
N LEU A 92 0.28 -11.66 -20.48
CA LEU A 92 1.42 -11.55 -19.57
C LEU A 92 1.25 -12.30 -18.23
N GLN A 93 0.14 -13.02 -18.03
CA GLN A 93 -0.07 -13.91 -16.88
C GLN A 93 0.04 -15.40 -17.27
N PRO A 94 1.19 -15.92 -17.75
CA PRO A 94 1.43 -17.34 -17.70
C PRO A 94 1.89 -17.74 -16.28
N GLY A 95 0.96 -18.25 -15.46
CA GLY A 95 1.32 -19.11 -14.32
C GLY A 95 1.48 -18.45 -12.95
N SER A 96 0.50 -17.69 -12.47
CA SER A 96 0.33 -17.45 -11.02
C SER A 96 -0.23 -18.70 -10.33
N SER A 97 0.50 -19.81 -10.34
CA SER A 97 0.25 -20.90 -9.39
C SER A 97 0.64 -20.40 -8.01
N LEU A 98 -0.36 -20.02 -7.20
CA LEU A 98 -0.19 -19.85 -5.77
C LEU A 98 0.09 -21.22 -5.15
N SER A 99 1.34 -21.69 -5.17
CA SER A 99 1.81 -22.70 -4.22
C SER A 99 2.40 -21.96 -3.02
N PRO A 100 1.81 -22.07 -1.81
CA PRO A 100 2.36 -21.42 -0.63
C PRO A 100 3.57 -22.20 -0.13
N THR A 101 4.79 -21.74 -0.46
CA THR A 101 5.99 -21.77 0.40
C THR A 101 7.19 -21.23 -0.39
N HIS A 102 7.80 -20.15 0.09
CA HIS A 102 9.08 -19.62 -0.38
C HIS A 102 10.28 -20.52 0.03
N THR A 103 10.14 -21.85 -0.04
CA THR A 103 11.19 -22.78 0.39
C THR A 103 11.23 -24.11 -0.37
N THR A 104 10.42 -24.32 -1.41
CA THR A 104 10.29 -25.68 -1.99
C THR A 104 11.37 -26.04 -3.01
N TRP A 105 11.96 -25.11 -3.78
CA TRP A 105 12.96 -25.50 -4.78
C TRP A 105 14.30 -25.93 -4.17
N GLU A 106 14.83 -25.21 -3.18
CA GLU A 106 16.10 -25.60 -2.53
C GLU A 106 15.97 -26.89 -1.72
N HIS A 107 14.85 -27.09 -1.02
CA HIS A 107 14.58 -28.33 -0.28
C HIS A 107 14.34 -29.53 -1.20
N GLU A 108 13.66 -29.35 -2.33
CA GLU A 108 13.42 -30.45 -3.28
C GLU A 108 14.71 -30.82 -4.01
N LEU A 109 15.54 -29.84 -4.39
CA LEU A 109 16.89 -30.09 -4.93
C LEU A 109 17.76 -30.86 -3.93
N TRP A 110 17.71 -30.50 -2.64
CA TRP A 110 18.46 -31.21 -1.61
C TRP A 110 17.93 -32.63 -1.38
N ARG A 111 16.61 -32.83 -1.43
CA ARG A 111 15.98 -34.17 -1.36
C ARG A 111 16.45 -35.04 -2.54
N GLN A 112 16.40 -34.50 -3.75
CA GLN A 112 16.75 -35.22 -4.98
C GLN A 112 18.25 -35.58 -5.01
N HIS A 113 19.12 -34.66 -4.56
CA HIS A 113 20.54 -34.95 -4.42
C HIS A 113 20.84 -36.01 -3.35
N LYS A 114 20.08 -36.01 -2.24
CA LYS A 114 20.19 -37.02 -1.18
C LYS A 114 19.73 -38.41 -1.64
N GLU A 115 18.72 -38.47 -2.50
CA GLU A 115 18.19 -39.71 -3.06
C GLU A 115 19.17 -40.31 -4.09
N GLN A 116 19.72 -39.48 -4.98
CA GLN A 116 20.82 -39.84 -5.90
C GLN A 116 22.05 -40.39 -5.15
N ALA A 117 22.44 -39.76 -4.03
CA ALA A 117 23.55 -40.23 -3.21
C ALA A 117 23.27 -41.58 -2.53
N ARG A 118 22.01 -41.86 -2.16
CA ARG A 118 21.60 -43.14 -1.58
C ARG A 118 21.57 -44.25 -2.63
N GLU A 119 21.07 -43.97 -3.83
CA GLU A 119 21.05 -44.93 -4.94
C GLU A 119 22.47 -45.32 -5.40
N ALA A 120 23.39 -44.35 -5.48
CA ALA A 120 24.79 -44.62 -5.80
C ALA A 120 25.49 -45.51 -4.75
N GLN A 121 25.09 -45.42 -3.48
CA GLN A 121 25.62 -46.26 -2.41
C GLN A 121 24.90 -47.61 -2.29
N GLY A 122 23.62 -47.70 -2.66
CA GLY A 122 22.85 -48.94 -2.69
C GLY A 122 23.14 -49.83 -3.91
N SER A 123 23.72 -49.27 -4.99
CA SER A 123 24.13 -50.02 -6.18
C SER A 123 25.48 -50.74 -6.03
N CYS A 124 26.14 -50.61 -4.87
CA CYS A 124 27.42 -51.24 -4.58
C CYS A 124 27.31 -52.20 -3.39
N TYR A 125 26.35 -53.13 -3.46
CA TYR A 125 26.31 -54.38 -2.70
C TYR A 125 25.63 -55.47 -3.53
#